data_AF-A0A8B6DYW8-F1
#
_entry.id   AF-A0A8B6DYW8-F1
#
_cell.length_a   1.000
_cell.length_b   1.000
_cell.length_c   1.000
_cell.angle_alpha   90.00
_cell.angle_beta   90.00
_cell.angle_gamma   90.00
#
_symmetry.space_group_name_H-M   'P 1'
#
loop_
_entity.id
_entity.type
_entity.pdbx_description
1 polymer ?
#
loop_
_entity_poly.entity_id
_entity_poly.type
_entity_poly.pdbx_seq_one_letter_code
_entity_poly.pdbx_strand_id
1 'polypeptide(L)'
;MDEQSKVVLRKVHRIFIENLDPNYVMDFLYKIDVFNANICMKLRSIEFRGDRARMFLFLVTKMDNMTMDMLYEALRSTGYGFLAELLRQTSYSSASVQRKAELFSKFRKKLVVYRHYLKRLSHSGDHVTFEEEFFKAEQNWKIVENSGLSNKRFKAADFYFFALDAWCEYMRVIYDKNLMYTDVFDKMENLKPYLSEENLPEMMRLVRYGSAVLMTNKDELNTALGYVNDAKSKFDLIHACRETGTVLYIEYNMLCQKYAETLEPGLKEQLNNIANQAIEHFAVEIEFDETVYLDFKRMVLLKLSHLLLGIGMFGVYLDVSVTTEDKRKAKGFLRSIKETKESWKRMETRWKWSYYTAKARHFGLDYDFSNAIKYTEKALCYATKGEYSKEILGSQNALNIYNNLRKRIKEFHDHEYEISTSCNDNEEDSRIQRQFDQVECEIDYSLRNLEMIENEIKHSKERLLKLREKVKQSRNQRYKDGCQFIPESKL
;
A
#
# COMPACT_ATOMS: atom_id res chain seq x y z
N MET A 1 24.53 27.70 23.84
CA MET A 1 24.96 26.87 22.68
C MET A 1 25.73 27.70 21.66
N ASP A 2 26.83 27.18 21.11
CA ASP A 2 27.63 27.89 20.09
C ASP A 2 26.95 27.93 18.70
N GLU A 3 27.41 28.81 17.81
CA GLU A 3 26.79 29.01 16.49
C GLU A 3 26.92 27.81 15.55
N GLN A 4 28.02 27.05 15.63
CA GLN A 4 28.21 25.86 14.80
C GLN A 4 27.21 24.78 15.18
N SER A 5 27.01 24.55 16.48
CA SER A 5 26.00 23.66 17.04
C SER A 5 24.57 24.09 16.67
N LYS A 6 24.29 25.40 16.68
CA LYS A 6 23.00 25.93 16.18
C LYS A 6 22.80 25.69 14.69
N VAL A 7 23.86 25.72 13.87
CA VAL A 7 23.77 25.38 12.44
C VAL A 7 23.48 23.90 12.24
N VAL A 8 24.14 23.02 12.99
CA VAL A 8 23.86 21.57 12.97
C VAL A 8 22.41 21.29 13.38
N LEU A 9 21.96 21.89 14.49
CA LEU A 9 20.56 21.77 14.91
C LEU A 9 19.60 22.31 13.85
N ARG A 10 19.91 23.42 13.18
CA ARG A 10 19.07 23.92 12.07
C ARG A 10 18.94 22.91 10.93
N LYS A 11 20.01 22.18 10.59
CA LYS A 11 19.99 21.13 9.55
C LYS A 11 19.09 19.95 9.92
N VAL A 12 19.10 19.53 11.19
CA VAL A 12 18.27 18.40 11.66
C VAL A 12 16.96 18.81 12.33
N HIS A 13 16.72 20.12 12.47
CA HIS A 13 15.67 20.72 13.29
C HIS A 13 14.32 20.07 13.05
N ARG A 14 14.07 19.78 11.79
CA ARG A 14 12.84 19.19 11.35
C ARG A 14 12.71 17.72 11.71
N ILE A 15 13.77 16.93 11.58
CA ILE A 15 13.76 15.51 12.00
C ILE A 15 13.51 15.45 13.52
N PHE A 16 14.07 16.39 14.26
CA PHE A 16 13.77 16.57 15.67
C PHE A 16 12.29 16.85 15.92
N ILE A 17 11.67 17.78 15.20
CA ILE A 17 10.21 18.05 15.37
C ILE A 17 9.36 16.80 15.12
N GLU A 18 9.72 16.02 14.10
CA GLU A 18 8.94 14.85 13.69
C GLU A 18 9.09 13.66 14.63
N ASN A 19 10.18 13.58 15.38
CA ASN A 19 10.54 12.37 16.11
C ASN A 19 10.70 12.59 17.61
N LEU A 20 11.01 13.80 18.05
CA LEU A 20 11.20 14.12 19.45
C LEU A 20 9.85 14.40 20.11
N ASP A 21 9.51 13.67 21.16
CA ASP A 21 8.61 14.19 22.19
C ASP A 21 9.45 14.81 23.32
N PRO A 22 9.44 16.16 23.46
CA PRO A 22 10.20 16.85 24.49
C PRO A 22 9.88 16.40 25.91
N ASN A 23 8.73 15.76 26.17
CA ASN A 23 8.35 15.37 27.51
C ASN A 23 9.38 14.45 28.17
N TYR A 24 9.96 13.55 27.38
CA TYR A 24 10.94 12.58 27.88
C TYR A 24 12.32 13.22 28.08
N VAL A 25 12.65 14.23 27.27
CA VAL A 25 13.98 14.87 27.28
C VAL A 25 14.06 16.01 28.28
N MET A 26 12.99 16.78 28.43
CA MET A 26 12.95 17.91 29.37
C MET A 26 13.09 17.47 30.82
N ASP A 27 12.62 16.28 31.18
CA ASP A 27 12.76 15.75 32.55
C ASP A 27 14.23 15.44 32.87
N PHE A 28 15.01 15.00 31.88
CA PHE A 28 16.46 14.87 32.01
C PHE A 28 17.12 16.23 32.14
N LEU A 29 16.79 17.19 31.27
CA LEU A 29 17.35 18.55 31.31
C LEU A 29 16.99 19.31 32.60
N TYR A 30 15.84 19.00 33.21
CA TYR A 30 15.46 19.51 34.52
C TYR A 30 16.33 18.92 35.63
N LYS A 31 16.63 17.61 35.59
CA LYS A 31 17.48 16.94 36.59
C LYS A 31 18.93 17.43 36.59
N ILE A 32 19.43 17.93 35.46
CA ILE A 32 20.77 18.50 35.34
C ILE A 32 20.78 20.03 35.45
N ASP A 33 19.70 20.62 36.00
CA ASP A 33 19.54 22.06 36.23
C ASP A 33 19.67 22.96 34.99
N VAL A 34 19.47 22.40 33.80
CA VAL A 34 19.43 23.15 32.54
C VAL A 34 18.07 23.80 32.34
N PHE A 35 16.99 23.03 32.56
CA PHE A 35 15.62 23.55 32.55
C PHE A 35 15.11 23.79 33.96
N ASN A 36 14.28 24.82 34.13
CA ASN A 36 13.55 25.07 35.38
C ASN A 36 12.07 24.65 35.27
N ALA A 37 11.38 24.64 36.41
CA ALA A 37 9.98 24.20 36.49
C ALA A 37 9.04 24.99 35.57
N ASN A 38 9.25 26.29 35.40
CA ASN A 38 8.43 27.15 34.54
C ASN A 38 8.56 26.77 33.06
N ILE A 39 9.78 26.45 32.61
CA ILE A 39 10.03 26.00 31.24
C ILE A 39 9.37 24.65 30.99
N CYS A 40 9.53 23.71 31.92
CA CYS A 40 8.89 22.40 31.84
C CYS A 40 7.36 22.52 31.79
N MET A 41 6.76 23.36 32.64
CA MET A 41 5.33 23.64 32.60
C MET A 41 4.88 24.27 31.27
N LYS A 42 5.62 25.26 30.76
CA LYS A 42 5.31 25.91 29.48
C LYS A 42 5.32 24.90 28.34
N LEU A 43 6.33 24.03 28.27
CA LEU A 43 6.39 22.98 27.26
C LEU A 43 5.24 21.97 27.42
N ARG A 44 4.95 21.51 28.65
CA ARG A 44 3.84 20.59 28.92
C ARG A 44 2.48 21.15 28.52
N SER A 45 2.30 22.47 28.60
CA SER A 45 1.05 23.16 28.23
C SER A 45 0.78 23.21 26.72
N ILE A 46 1.78 22.96 25.87
CA ILE A 46 1.62 22.96 24.41
C ILE A 46 1.01 21.63 23.98
N GLU A 47 -0.25 21.67 23.54
CA GLU A 47 -1.03 20.50 23.14
C GLU A 47 -0.31 19.63 22.09
N PHE A 48 0.12 20.22 20.97
CA PHE A 48 0.72 19.48 19.86
C PHE A 48 2.21 19.18 20.09
N ARG A 49 2.60 17.91 19.92
CA ARG A 49 3.99 17.44 20.06
C ARG A 49 4.96 18.21 19.16
N GLY A 50 4.60 18.43 17.90
CA GLY A 50 5.45 19.18 16.96
C GLY A 50 5.71 20.63 17.39
N ASP A 51 4.68 21.31 17.92
CA ASP A 51 4.82 22.68 18.45
C ASP A 51 5.62 22.70 19.74
N ARG A 52 5.46 21.67 20.57
CA ARG A 52 6.26 21.45 21.76
C ARG A 52 7.72 21.24 21.41
N ALA A 53 8.00 20.40 20.41
CA ALA A 53 9.35 20.15 19.91
C ALA A 53 9.98 21.41 19.30
N ARG A 54 9.20 22.22 18.58
CA ARG A 54 9.64 23.54 18.12
C ARG A 54 10.01 24.47 19.25
N MET A 55 9.14 24.61 20.25
CA MET A 55 9.40 25.44 21.42
C MET A 55 10.62 24.91 22.19
N PHE A 56 10.75 23.59 22.33
CA PHE A 56 11.90 22.95 22.94
C PHE A 56 13.20 23.30 22.19
N LEU A 57 13.23 23.12 20.87
CA LEU A 57 14.39 23.48 20.03
C LEU A 57 14.73 24.96 20.09
N PHE A 58 13.71 25.83 20.13
CA PHE A 58 13.88 27.26 20.33
C PHE A 58 14.54 27.54 21.69
N LEU A 59 14.09 26.91 22.77
CA LEU A 59 14.64 27.11 24.10
C LEU A 59 16.09 26.61 24.20
N VAL A 60 16.39 25.38 23.75
CA VAL A 60 17.77 24.83 23.82
C VAL A 60 18.77 25.63 22.99
N THR A 61 18.33 26.31 21.93
CA THR A 61 19.20 27.19 21.12
C THR A 61 19.34 28.61 21.70
N LYS A 62 18.46 29.01 22.62
CA LYS A 62 18.46 30.34 23.26
C LYS A 62 19.00 30.35 24.68
N MET A 63 19.19 29.18 25.29
CA MET A 63 19.74 29.05 26.64
C MET A 63 21.26 29.13 26.65
N ASP A 64 21.79 29.99 27.51
CA ASP A 64 23.23 30.25 27.62
C ASP A 64 23.99 29.06 28.22
N ASN A 65 23.40 28.38 29.20
CA ASN A 65 23.95 27.19 29.85
C ASN A 65 23.78 25.89 29.05
N MET A 66 23.08 25.92 27.90
CA MET A 66 22.85 24.73 27.09
C MET A 66 23.97 24.49 26.10
N THR A 67 24.64 23.34 26.18
CA THR A 67 25.66 22.90 25.22
C THR A 67 25.13 21.82 24.29
N MET A 68 25.84 21.57 23.18
CA MET A 68 25.47 20.51 22.26
C MET A 68 25.66 19.13 22.89
N ASP A 69 26.72 18.93 23.67
CA ASP A 69 26.99 17.67 24.39
C ASP A 69 25.91 17.35 25.42
N MET A 70 25.39 18.36 26.12
CA MET A 70 24.23 18.18 27.02
C MET A 70 22.99 17.72 26.26
N LEU A 71 22.75 18.26 25.06
CA LEU A 71 21.64 17.80 24.21
C LEU A 71 21.85 16.38 23.72
N TYR A 72 23.06 16.02 23.28
CA TYR A 72 23.41 14.66 22.89
C TYR A 72 23.15 13.67 24.03
N GLU A 73 23.65 13.97 25.22
CA GLU A 73 23.51 13.10 26.37
C GLU A 73 22.05 12.94 26.79
N ALA A 74 21.30 14.04 26.81
CA ALA A 74 19.86 14.00 27.11
C ALA A 74 19.10 13.12 26.11
N LEU A 75 19.40 13.20 24.80
CA LEU A 75 18.76 12.36 23.78
C LEU A 75 19.12 10.89 23.93
N ARG A 76 20.39 10.56 24.18
CA ARG A 76 20.84 9.16 24.37
C ARG A 76 20.19 8.53 25.60
N SER A 77 20.17 9.28 26.70
CA SER A 77 19.65 8.82 27.99
C SER A 77 18.11 8.67 28.02
N THR A 78 17.40 9.18 27.02
CA THR A 78 15.93 9.21 26.97
C THR A 78 15.32 8.44 25.80
N GLY A 79 16.10 7.54 25.18
CA GLY A 79 15.62 6.65 24.11
C GLY A 79 15.64 7.25 22.70
N TYR A 80 16.16 8.48 22.54
CA TYR A 80 16.33 9.15 21.24
C TYR A 80 17.76 9.03 20.71
N GLY A 81 18.43 7.90 20.97
CA GLY A 81 19.82 7.66 20.54
C GLY A 81 20.03 7.82 19.03
N PHE A 82 19.01 7.55 18.21
CA PHE A 82 19.07 7.77 16.76
C PHE A 82 19.12 9.26 16.38
N LEU A 83 18.43 10.14 17.11
CA LEU A 83 18.51 11.59 16.92
C LEU A 83 19.88 12.13 17.36
N ALA A 84 20.44 11.55 18.43
CA ALA A 84 21.80 11.83 18.84
C ALA A 84 22.81 11.41 17.76
N GLU A 85 22.67 10.22 17.17
CA GLU A 85 23.55 9.78 16.09
C GLU A 85 23.42 10.66 14.84
N LEU A 86 22.21 11.05 14.47
CA LEU A 86 21.94 11.96 13.36
C LEU A 86 22.64 13.32 13.54
N LEU A 87 22.60 13.89 14.74
CA LEU A 87 23.31 15.13 15.05
C LEU A 87 24.81 14.99 14.82
N ARG A 88 25.38 13.85 15.22
CA ARG A 88 26.82 13.56 15.09
C ARG A 88 27.21 13.44 13.61
N GLN A 89 26.39 12.77 12.80
CA GLN A 89 26.62 12.61 11.36
C GLN A 89 26.45 13.93 10.59
N THR A 90 25.46 14.74 10.96
CA THR A 90 25.16 16.03 10.29
C THR A 90 26.23 17.09 10.55
N SER A 91 27.04 16.92 11.60
CA SER A 91 28.21 17.76 11.86
C SER A 91 29.27 17.65 10.75
N TYR A 92 29.23 16.61 9.91
CA TYR A 92 30.18 16.35 8.83
C TYR A 92 29.66 16.63 7.41
N SER A 93 28.37 16.94 7.22
CA SER A 93 27.79 17.13 5.87
C SER A 93 27.44 18.59 5.59
N SER A 94 27.80 19.09 4.40
CA SER A 94 27.55 20.46 3.93
C SER A 94 26.21 20.66 3.20
N ALA A 95 25.31 19.67 3.22
CA ALA A 95 24.06 19.73 2.47
C ALA A 95 23.09 20.78 3.04
N SER A 96 22.55 21.63 2.17
CA SER A 96 21.44 22.53 2.47
C SER A 96 20.14 21.72 2.56
N VAL A 97 19.66 21.44 3.77
CA VAL A 97 18.37 20.76 3.96
C VAL A 97 17.25 21.75 3.60
N GLN A 98 16.53 21.49 2.51
CA GLN A 98 15.32 22.23 2.19
C GLN A 98 14.26 21.97 3.28
N ARG A 99 13.62 23.05 3.74
CA ARG A 99 12.57 22.98 4.76
C ARG A 99 11.30 22.41 4.11
N LYS A 100 10.76 21.29 4.62
CA LYS A 100 9.48 20.78 4.12
C LYS A 100 8.32 21.66 4.58
N ALA A 101 7.23 21.62 3.83
CA ALA A 101 6.04 22.41 4.06
C ALA A 101 5.39 22.10 5.42
N GLU A 102 4.99 23.14 6.15
CA GLU A 102 4.25 22.98 7.40
C GLU A 102 2.80 22.61 7.11
N LEU A 103 2.49 21.31 7.16
CA LEU A 103 1.15 20.81 6.83
C LEU A 103 0.20 20.81 8.02
N PHE A 104 0.71 20.83 9.26
CA PHE A 104 -0.12 20.50 10.42
C PHE A 104 -0.84 21.72 11.01
N SER A 105 -2.03 22.03 10.47
CA SER A 105 -2.85 23.17 10.93
C SER A 105 -4.31 22.77 11.24
N LYS A 106 -5.03 23.60 12.01
CA LYS A 106 -6.49 23.43 12.24
C LYS A 106 -7.28 23.38 10.93
N PHE A 107 -6.82 24.09 9.92
CA PHE A 107 -7.44 24.09 8.60
C PHE A 107 -7.19 22.76 7.87
N ARG A 108 -5.95 22.25 7.90
CA ARG A 108 -5.60 20.92 7.36
C ARG A 108 -6.46 19.82 7.97
N LYS A 109 -6.66 19.81 9.29
CA LYS A 109 -7.53 18.84 9.96
C LYS A 109 -8.93 18.78 9.33
N LYS A 110 -9.53 19.92 8.96
CA LYS A 110 -10.84 19.95 8.28
C LYS A 110 -10.78 19.32 6.89
N LEU A 111 -9.71 19.56 6.13
CA LEU A 111 -9.50 18.96 4.81
C LEU A 111 -9.31 17.44 4.90
N VAL A 112 -8.53 16.94 5.88
CA VAL A 112 -8.35 15.50 6.13
C VAL A 112 -9.71 14.84 6.38
N VAL A 113 -10.48 15.37 7.33
CA VAL A 113 -11.79 14.83 7.73
C VAL A 113 -12.76 14.86 6.55
N TYR A 114 -12.83 15.96 5.81
CA TYR A 114 -13.69 16.08 4.63
C TYR A 114 -13.32 15.05 3.56
N ARG A 115 -12.03 14.90 3.24
CA ARG A 115 -11.60 13.93 2.25
C ARG A 115 -11.83 12.49 2.69
N HIS A 116 -11.62 12.20 3.97
CA HIS A 116 -11.91 10.90 4.55
C HIS A 116 -13.39 10.59 4.48
N TYR A 117 -14.26 11.57 4.73
CA TYR A 117 -15.70 11.43 4.53
C TYR A 117 -16.04 11.05 3.08
N LEU A 118 -15.52 11.75 2.07
CA LEU A 118 -15.70 11.39 0.66
C LEU A 118 -15.17 10.00 0.31
N LYS A 119 -14.02 9.61 0.88
CA LYS A 119 -13.45 8.25 0.77
C LYS A 119 -14.42 7.21 1.31
N ARG A 120 -15.11 7.50 2.42
CA ARG A 120 -16.06 6.57 3.04
C ARG A 120 -17.32 6.40 2.21
N LEU A 121 -17.84 7.46 1.61
CA LEU A 121 -19.01 7.38 0.71
C LEU A 121 -18.74 6.46 -0.47
N SER A 122 -17.67 6.74 -1.23
CA SER A 122 -17.25 5.92 -2.38
C SER A 122 -16.98 4.45 -2.03
N HIS A 123 -16.33 4.16 -0.89
CA HIS A 123 -16.09 2.78 -0.45
C HIS A 123 -17.27 2.09 0.24
N SER A 124 -18.33 2.83 0.57
CA SER A 124 -19.55 2.27 1.16
C SER A 124 -20.60 1.94 0.10
N GLY A 125 -20.41 2.41 -1.14
CA GLY A 125 -21.39 2.31 -2.23
C GLY A 125 -22.43 3.45 -2.20
N ASP A 126 -22.16 4.53 -1.48
CA ASP A 126 -23.04 5.70 -1.41
C ASP A 126 -22.67 6.69 -2.51
N HIS A 127 -22.93 6.29 -3.74
CA HIS A 127 -22.49 7.00 -4.94
C HIS A 127 -23.22 8.33 -5.12
N VAL A 128 -24.51 8.37 -4.77
CA VAL A 128 -25.36 9.58 -4.89
C VAL A 128 -24.86 10.69 -3.97
N THR A 129 -24.71 10.42 -2.67
CA THR A 129 -24.22 11.45 -1.73
C THR A 129 -22.77 11.83 -2.02
N PHE A 130 -21.96 10.91 -2.55
CA PHE A 130 -20.62 11.23 -3.02
C PHE A 130 -20.63 12.29 -4.14
N GLU A 131 -21.46 12.08 -5.18
CA GLU A 131 -21.60 13.02 -6.29
C GLU A 131 -22.15 14.38 -5.82
N GLU A 132 -23.17 14.39 -4.96
CA GLU A 132 -23.73 15.62 -4.37
C GLU A 132 -22.66 16.47 -3.66
N GLU A 133 -21.84 15.83 -2.80
CA GLU A 133 -20.79 16.53 -2.06
C GLU A 133 -19.61 16.95 -2.95
N PHE A 134 -19.33 16.21 -4.02
CA PHE A 134 -18.37 16.62 -5.05
C PHE A 134 -18.85 17.87 -5.79
N PHE A 135 -20.08 17.85 -6.33
CA PHE A 135 -20.64 18.97 -7.09
C PHE A 135 -20.84 20.21 -6.21
N LYS A 136 -21.15 20.04 -4.94
CA LYS A 136 -21.19 21.13 -3.96
C LYS A 136 -19.84 21.82 -3.78
N ALA A 137 -18.74 21.06 -3.72
CA ALA A 137 -17.40 21.65 -3.66
C ALA A 137 -17.03 22.37 -4.96
N GLU A 138 -17.39 21.80 -6.11
CA GLU A 138 -17.19 22.42 -7.42
C GLU A 138 -17.96 23.74 -7.55
N GLN A 139 -19.25 23.76 -7.21
CA GLN A 139 -20.09 24.96 -7.26
C GLN A 139 -19.54 26.05 -6.34
N ASN A 140 -19.12 25.69 -5.13
CA ASN A 140 -18.51 26.63 -4.20
C ASN A 140 -17.21 27.23 -4.77
N TRP A 141 -16.36 26.42 -5.40
CA TRP A 141 -15.17 26.92 -6.10
C TRP A 141 -15.55 27.91 -7.22
N LYS A 142 -16.48 27.55 -8.11
CA LYS A 142 -16.95 28.40 -9.22
C LYS A 142 -17.51 29.74 -8.72
N ILE A 143 -18.26 29.75 -7.63
CA ILE A 143 -18.79 30.99 -7.03
C ILE A 143 -17.65 31.86 -6.53
N VAL A 144 -16.70 31.29 -5.79
CA VAL A 144 -15.60 32.05 -5.19
C VAL A 144 -14.63 32.57 -6.23
N GLU A 145 -14.31 31.76 -7.25
CA GLU A 145 -13.47 32.14 -8.38
C GLU A 145 -13.98 33.38 -9.11
N ASN A 146 -15.30 33.46 -9.34
CA ASN A 146 -15.95 34.58 -10.01
C ASN A 146 -16.19 35.80 -9.11
N SER A 147 -16.11 35.65 -7.78
CA SER A 147 -16.48 36.70 -6.82
C SER A 147 -15.37 37.71 -6.49
N GLY A 148 -14.13 37.48 -6.91
CA GLY A 148 -12.97 38.34 -6.60
C GLY A 148 -12.53 38.35 -5.12
N LEU A 149 -13.13 37.54 -4.25
CA LEU A 149 -12.84 37.48 -2.80
C LEU A 149 -11.57 36.67 -2.50
N SER A 150 -10.40 37.31 -2.51
CA SER A 150 -9.07 36.67 -2.34
C SER A 150 -8.97 35.77 -1.10
N ASN A 151 -9.45 36.22 0.06
CA ASN A 151 -9.30 35.49 1.34
C ASN A 151 -10.16 34.21 1.46
N LYS A 152 -11.19 34.03 0.63
CA LYS A 152 -11.99 32.79 0.60
C LYS A 152 -11.52 31.82 -0.48
N ARG A 153 -10.72 32.31 -1.43
CA ARG A 153 -10.30 31.58 -2.62
C ARG A 153 -9.47 30.35 -2.28
N PHE A 154 -8.45 30.49 -1.44
CA PHE A 154 -7.59 29.35 -1.11
C PHE A 154 -8.35 28.22 -0.40
N LYS A 155 -9.27 28.57 0.52
CA LYS A 155 -10.06 27.55 1.23
C LYS A 155 -10.96 26.79 0.27
N ALA A 156 -11.67 27.49 -0.62
CA ALA A 156 -12.53 26.85 -1.60
C ALA A 156 -11.72 25.98 -2.57
N ALA A 157 -10.55 26.47 -3.02
CA ALA A 157 -9.63 25.72 -3.88
C ALA A 157 -9.17 24.43 -3.21
N ASP A 158 -8.75 24.48 -1.94
CA ASP A 158 -8.29 23.29 -1.21
C ASP A 158 -9.43 22.27 -1.05
N PHE A 159 -10.63 22.69 -0.65
CA PHE A 159 -11.77 21.77 -0.55
C PHE A 159 -12.10 21.12 -1.90
N TYR A 160 -12.10 21.90 -2.98
CA TYR A 160 -12.36 21.37 -4.32
C TYR A 160 -11.24 20.46 -4.82
N PHE A 161 -9.97 20.77 -4.55
CA PHE A 161 -8.85 19.89 -4.86
C PHE A 161 -8.99 18.53 -4.17
N PHE A 162 -9.32 18.52 -2.88
CA PHE A 162 -9.57 17.26 -2.16
C PHE A 162 -10.81 16.53 -2.70
N ALA A 163 -11.83 17.23 -3.18
CA ALA A 163 -12.95 16.60 -3.89
C ALA A 163 -12.52 15.96 -5.22
N LEU A 164 -11.66 16.60 -6.01
CA LEU A 164 -11.07 16.04 -7.24
C LEU A 164 -10.19 14.81 -6.96
N ASP A 165 -9.37 14.84 -5.91
CA ASP A 165 -8.62 13.66 -5.45
C ASP A 165 -9.56 12.51 -5.03
N ALA A 166 -10.70 12.83 -4.41
CA ALA A 166 -11.73 11.86 -4.08
C ALA A 166 -12.43 11.31 -5.32
N TRP A 167 -12.68 12.16 -6.33
CA TRP A 167 -13.24 11.77 -7.62
C TRP A 167 -12.34 10.76 -8.33
N CYS A 168 -11.03 11.02 -8.38
CA CYS A 168 -10.06 10.08 -8.94
C CYS A 168 -10.11 8.72 -8.21
N GLU A 169 -10.24 8.72 -6.89
CA GLU A 169 -10.38 7.50 -6.12
C GLU A 169 -11.70 6.78 -6.40
N TYR A 170 -12.82 7.52 -6.45
CA TYR A 170 -14.15 6.99 -6.77
C TYR A 170 -14.17 6.29 -8.12
N MET A 171 -13.67 6.94 -9.17
CA MET A 171 -13.54 6.37 -10.51
C MET A 171 -12.71 5.08 -10.50
N ARG A 172 -11.67 5.02 -9.67
CA ARG A 172 -10.89 3.78 -9.43
C ARG A 172 -11.69 2.72 -8.65
N VAL A 173 -12.54 3.10 -7.70
CA VAL A 173 -13.40 2.17 -6.96
C VAL A 173 -14.35 1.45 -7.91
N ILE A 174 -15.03 2.20 -8.78
CA ILE A 174 -15.96 1.65 -9.79
C ILE A 174 -15.23 1.08 -11.01
N TYR A 175 -13.91 1.24 -11.07
CA TYR A 175 -13.02 0.79 -12.13
C TYR A 175 -13.38 1.37 -13.51
N ASP A 176 -13.66 2.67 -13.56
CA ASP A 176 -13.87 3.38 -14.83
C ASP A 176 -12.53 3.64 -15.53
N LYS A 177 -12.35 2.97 -16.68
CA LYS A 177 -11.15 3.09 -17.52
C LYS A 177 -11.04 4.43 -18.24
N ASN A 178 -12.09 5.25 -18.24
CA ASN A 178 -12.07 6.56 -18.89
C ASN A 178 -11.44 7.65 -18.03
N LEU A 179 -11.09 7.36 -16.77
CA LEU A 179 -10.53 8.34 -15.83
C LEU A 179 -9.38 9.16 -16.45
N MET A 180 -8.47 8.51 -17.19
CA MET A 180 -7.32 9.16 -17.84
C MET A 180 -7.73 10.25 -18.85
N TYR A 181 -8.91 10.11 -19.47
CA TYR A 181 -9.42 11.01 -20.51
C TYR A 181 -10.38 12.07 -19.97
N THR A 182 -10.64 12.09 -18.67
CA THR A 182 -11.47 13.12 -18.03
C THR A 182 -10.66 14.40 -17.77
N ASP A 183 -11.35 15.53 -17.67
CA ASP A 183 -10.75 16.84 -17.38
C ASP A 183 -10.29 17.01 -15.91
N VAL A 184 -10.40 15.96 -15.08
CA VAL A 184 -10.11 16.01 -13.64
C VAL A 184 -8.66 16.40 -13.37
N PHE A 185 -7.72 15.90 -14.18
CA PHE A 185 -6.29 16.17 -13.99
C PHE A 185 -5.94 17.60 -14.40
N ASP A 186 -6.57 18.11 -15.46
CA ASP A 186 -6.41 19.50 -15.90
C ASP A 186 -6.99 20.45 -14.85
N LYS A 187 -8.16 20.13 -14.28
CA LYS A 187 -8.74 20.86 -13.14
C LYS A 187 -7.81 20.89 -11.93
N MET A 188 -7.19 19.76 -11.59
CA MET A 188 -6.22 19.69 -10.49
C MET A 188 -5.00 20.58 -10.75
N GLU A 189 -4.47 20.61 -11.98
CA GLU A 189 -3.34 21.46 -12.35
C GLU A 189 -3.73 22.95 -12.33
N ASN A 190 -4.90 23.30 -12.89
CA ASN A 190 -5.41 24.67 -12.93
C ASN A 190 -5.70 25.27 -11.55
N LEU A 191 -5.95 24.42 -10.54
CA LEU A 191 -6.13 24.87 -9.16
C LEU A 191 -4.83 25.26 -8.47
N LYS A 192 -3.68 24.77 -8.94
CA LYS A 192 -2.37 24.91 -8.27
C LYS A 192 -2.04 26.33 -7.78
N PRO A 193 -2.29 27.42 -8.55
CA PRO A 193 -2.02 28.79 -8.11
C PRO A 193 -2.85 29.28 -6.92
N TYR A 194 -3.91 28.55 -6.56
CA TYR A 194 -4.88 28.94 -5.54
C TYR A 194 -4.82 28.07 -4.29
N LEU A 195 -3.96 27.05 -4.24
CA LEU A 195 -3.89 26.11 -3.13
C LEU A 195 -3.02 26.64 -1.99
N SER A 196 -3.30 26.19 -0.77
CA SER A 196 -2.53 26.62 0.41
C SER A 196 -1.13 25.98 0.49
N GLU A 197 -0.89 24.91 -0.27
CA GLU A 197 0.41 24.26 -0.38
C GLU A 197 0.58 23.71 -1.81
N GLU A 198 1.76 23.90 -2.41
CA GLU A 198 1.98 23.64 -3.83
C GLU A 198 2.41 22.19 -4.14
N ASN A 199 3.19 21.56 -3.25
CA ASN A 199 3.83 20.27 -3.51
C ASN A 199 2.87 19.08 -3.37
N LEU A 200 1.97 19.12 -2.39
CA LEU A 200 1.01 18.06 -2.09
C LEU A 200 0.03 17.87 -3.26
N PRO A 201 -0.54 18.94 -3.84
CA PRO A 201 -1.40 18.82 -5.01
C PRO A 201 -0.75 18.16 -6.21
N GLU A 202 0.47 18.59 -6.55
CA GLU A 202 1.24 18.04 -7.68
C GLU A 202 1.56 16.56 -7.45
N MET A 203 2.05 16.21 -6.25
CA MET A 203 2.32 14.82 -5.86
C MET A 203 1.07 13.94 -5.99
N MET A 204 -0.08 14.41 -5.52
CA MET A 204 -1.33 13.68 -5.61
C MET A 204 -1.84 13.58 -7.05
N ARG A 205 -1.72 14.64 -7.87
CA ARG A 205 -2.10 14.60 -9.28
C ARG A 205 -1.27 13.55 -10.03
N LEU A 206 0.05 13.57 -9.88
CA LEU A 206 0.97 12.62 -10.53
C LEU A 206 0.63 11.17 -10.20
N VAL A 207 0.49 10.84 -8.91
CA VAL A 207 0.23 9.45 -8.51
C VAL A 207 -1.16 8.95 -8.95
N ARG A 208 -2.16 9.84 -8.97
CA ARG A 208 -3.51 9.51 -9.48
C ARG A 208 -3.49 9.32 -11.00
N TYR A 209 -2.75 10.16 -11.71
CA TYR A 209 -2.59 10.04 -13.16
C TYR A 209 -1.89 8.73 -13.52
N GLY A 210 -0.78 8.38 -12.86
CA GLY A 210 -0.12 7.08 -13.03
C GLY A 210 -1.07 5.90 -12.78
N SER A 211 -1.93 5.99 -11.75
CA SER A 211 -2.96 4.98 -11.51
C SER A 211 -3.98 4.88 -12.64
N ALA A 212 -4.38 6.01 -13.25
CA ALA A 212 -5.34 6.05 -14.36
C ALA A 212 -4.75 5.48 -15.65
N VAL A 213 -3.46 5.78 -15.92
CA VAL A 213 -2.69 5.20 -17.02
C VAL A 213 -2.73 3.67 -16.94
N LEU A 214 -2.37 3.10 -15.78
CA LEU A 214 -2.35 1.65 -15.58
C LEU A 214 -3.75 1.00 -15.66
N MET A 215 -4.79 1.70 -15.21
CA MET A 215 -6.17 1.21 -15.34
C MET A 215 -6.62 1.12 -16.79
N THR A 216 -6.19 2.07 -17.62
CA THR A 216 -6.52 2.16 -19.04
C THR A 216 -5.78 1.09 -19.82
N ASN A 217 -4.47 1.01 -19.63
CA ASN A 217 -3.58 0.07 -20.28
C ASN A 217 -2.64 -0.61 -19.27
N LYS A 218 -2.81 -1.92 -19.11
CA LYS A 218 -2.01 -2.70 -18.14
C LYS A 218 -0.54 -2.79 -18.52
N ASP A 219 -0.23 -2.68 -19.81
CA ASP A 219 1.14 -2.80 -20.33
C ASP A 219 2.00 -1.56 -20.02
N GLU A 220 1.38 -0.49 -19.52
CA GLU A 220 2.07 0.77 -19.17
C GLU A 220 2.52 0.84 -17.71
N LEU A 221 2.78 -0.32 -17.08
CA LEU A 221 3.23 -0.39 -15.69
C LEU A 221 4.48 0.46 -15.42
N ASN A 222 5.48 0.43 -16.30
CA ASN A 222 6.71 1.21 -16.12
C ASN A 222 6.45 2.73 -16.22
N THR A 223 5.60 3.14 -17.16
CA THR A 223 5.17 4.54 -17.30
C THR A 223 4.40 5.00 -16.06
N ALA A 224 3.45 4.18 -15.59
CA ALA A 224 2.69 4.45 -14.38
C ALA A 224 3.59 4.58 -13.14
N LEU A 225 4.57 3.69 -12.98
CA LEU A 225 5.57 3.76 -11.90
C LEU A 225 6.50 4.97 -12.04
N GLY A 226 6.76 5.46 -13.26
CA GLY A 226 7.46 6.72 -13.50
C GLY A 226 6.80 7.89 -12.77
N TYR A 227 5.49 8.06 -12.95
CA TYR A 227 4.72 9.09 -12.25
C TYR A 227 4.71 8.92 -10.72
N VAL A 228 4.73 7.68 -10.22
CA VAL A 228 4.86 7.40 -8.79
C VAL A 228 6.23 7.85 -8.27
N ASN A 229 7.30 7.59 -9.02
CA ASN A 229 8.65 8.01 -8.64
C ASN A 229 8.78 9.54 -8.66
N ASP A 230 8.18 10.20 -9.64
CA ASP A 230 8.12 11.67 -9.68
C ASP A 230 7.35 12.23 -8.47
N ALA A 231 6.23 11.62 -8.09
CA ALA A 231 5.50 11.97 -6.88
C ALA A 231 6.36 11.75 -5.61
N LYS A 232 7.09 10.63 -5.52
CA LYS A 232 7.99 10.31 -4.39
C LYS A 232 9.18 11.26 -4.30
N SER A 233 9.66 11.83 -5.40
CA SER A 233 10.71 12.86 -5.37
C SER A 233 10.33 14.08 -4.52
N LYS A 234 9.02 14.31 -4.33
CA LYS A 234 8.48 15.38 -3.47
C LYS A 234 8.42 15.00 -1.99
N PHE A 235 8.74 13.77 -1.60
CA PHE A 235 8.77 13.35 -0.19
C PHE A 235 9.84 14.11 0.61
N ASP A 236 10.87 14.62 -0.06
CA ASP A 236 11.86 15.49 0.55
C ASP A 236 11.35 16.92 0.78
N LEU A 237 10.19 17.27 0.23
CA LEU A 237 9.48 18.56 0.34
C LEU A 237 8.22 18.50 1.23
N ILE A 238 7.73 17.30 1.57
CA ILE A 238 6.49 17.07 2.32
C ILE A 238 6.71 16.15 3.55
N HIS A 239 6.16 16.53 4.71
CA HIS A 239 6.16 15.65 5.90
C HIS A 239 5.36 14.36 5.66
N ALA A 240 5.70 13.29 6.38
CA ALA A 240 4.86 12.10 6.41
C ALA A 240 3.43 12.47 6.84
N CYS A 241 2.43 12.01 6.08
CA CYS A 241 1.02 12.37 6.22
C CYS A 241 0.16 11.40 5.42
N ARG A 242 -1.16 11.61 5.43
CA ARG A 242 -2.11 10.81 4.63
C ARG A 242 -1.75 10.75 3.14
N GLU A 243 -1.34 11.85 2.52
CA GLU A 243 -1.07 11.90 1.08
C GLU A 243 0.19 11.11 0.72
N THR A 244 1.28 11.26 1.47
CA THR A 244 2.49 10.46 1.22
C THR A 244 2.24 8.97 1.49
N GLY A 245 1.44 8.63 2.52
CA GLY A 245 0.96 7.26 2.72
C GLY A 245 0.07 6.75 1.57
N THR A 246 -0.72 7.62 0.94
CA THR A 246 -1.53 7.29 -0.24
C THR A 246 -0.65 7.02 -1.46
N VAL A 247 0.44 7.77 -1.64
CA VAL A 247 1.42 7.52 -2.71
C VAL A 247 2.02 6.13 -2.58
N LEU A 248 2.52 5.78 -1.39
CA LEU A 248 3.06 4.45 -1.09
C LEU A 248 2.00 3.35 -1.27
N TYR A 249 0.75 3.61 -0.89
CA TYR A 249 -0.34 2.66 -1.10
C TYR A 249 -0.68 2.45 -2.59
N ILE A 250 -0.58 3.48 -3.42
CA ILE A 250 -0.78 3.34 -4.87
C ILE A 250 0.40 2.57 -5.49
N GLU A 251 1.63 2.89 -5.11
CA GLU A 251 2.83 2.12 -5.48
C GLU A 251 2.66 0.63 -5.16
N TYR A 252 2.24 0.33 -3.93
CA TYR A 252 1.93 -1.03 -3.49
C TYR A 252 0.93 -1.72 -4.43
N ASN A 253 -0.17 -1.05 -4.81
CA ASN A 253 -1.18 -1.67 -5.67
C ASN A 253 -0.63 -1.93 -7.09
N MET A 254 0.19 -1.04 -7.64
CA MET A 254 0.84 -1.23 -8.95
C MET A 254 1.82 -2.40 -8.91
N LEU A 255 2.66 -2.47 -7.88
CA LEU A 255 3.63 -3.56 -7.72
C LEU A 255 2.96 -4.90 -7.39
N CYS A 256 1.80 -4.91 -6.75
CA CYS A 256 0.98 -6.11 -6.59
C CYS A 256 0.53 -6.68 -7.94
N GLN A 257 0.26 -5.82 -8.94
CA GLN A 257 -0.06 -6.28 -10.29
C GLN A 257 1.17 -6.93 -10.94
N LYS A 258 2.35 -6.31 -10.83
CA LYS A 258 3.62 -6.91 -11.26
C LYS A 258 3.87 -8.27 -10.60
N TYR A 259 3.62 -8.37 -9.29
CA TYR A 259 3.79 -9.60 -8.53
C TYR A 259 2.89 -10.70 -9.04
N ALA A 260 1.63 -10.39 -9.35
CA ALA A 260 0.67 -11.35 -9.92
C ALA A 260 1.10 -11.92 -11.29
N GLU A 261 1.91 -11.18 -12.06
CA GLU A 261 2.32 -11.56 -13.41
C GLU A 261 3.69 -12.25 -13.47
N THR A 262 4.64 -11.84 -12.62
CA THR A 262 6.06 -12.22 -12.76
C THR A 262 6.58 -13.15 -11.68
N LEU A 263 5.96 -13.17 -10.50
CA LEU A 263 6.42 -13.94 -9.33
C LEU A 263 7.91 -13.69 -8.96
N GLU A 264 8.39 -12.47 -9.20
CA GLU A 264 9.78 -12.09 -8.98
C GLU A 264 10.20 -12.33 -7.50
N PRO A 265 11.31 -13.05 -7.25
CA PRO A 265 11.84 -13.24 -5.90
C PRO A 265 12.11 -11.88 -5.20
N GLY A 266 11.75 -11.76 -3.92
CA GLY A 266 11.95 -10.54 -3.14
C GLY A 266 10.85 -9.48 -3.29
N LEU A 267 10.03 -9.52 -4.36
CA LEU A 267 8.97 -8.53 -4.56
C LEU A 267 7.90 -8.56 -3.45
N LYS A 268 7.62 -9.74 -2.88
CA LYS A 268 6.73 -9.89 -1.72
C LYS A 268 7.27 -9.17 -0.47
N GLU A 269 8.58 -9.19 -0.25
CA GLU A 269 9.22 -8.48 0.87
C GLU A 269 9.22 -6.97 0.63
N GLN A 270 9.52 -6.53 -0.59
CA GLN A 270 9.41 -5.13 -0.99
C GLN A 270 7.99 -4.59 -0.77
N LEU A 271 6.96 -5.33 -1.19
CA LEU A 271 5.55 -4.99 -0.97
C LEU A 271 5.21 -4.88 0.52
N ASN A 272 5.71 -5.80 1.34
CA ASN A 272 5.53 -5.74 2.80
C ASN A 272 6.18 -4.47 3.39
N ASN A 273 7.38 -4.10 2.95
CA ASN A 273 8.07 -2.89 3.41
C ASN A 273 7.31 -1.62 3.02
N ILE A 274 6.86 -1.51 1.77
CA ILE A 274 6.06 -0.36 1.30
C ILE A 274 4.76 -0.24 2.09
N ALA A 275 4.08 -1.36 2.36
CA ALA A 275 2.86 -1.36 3.15
C ALA A 275 3.08 -0.88 4.59
N ASN A 276 4.17 -1.32 5.24
CA ASN A 276 4.50 -0.87 6.60
C ASN A 276 4.85 0.62 6.62
N GLN A 277 5.64 1.11 5.65
CA GLN A 277 5.92 2.54 5.50
C GLN A 277 4.63 3.36 5.27
N ALA A 278 3.69 2.86 4.48
CA ALA A 278 2.40 3.53 4.30
C ALA A 278 1.64 3.65 5.63
N ILE A 279 1.62 2.60 6.46
CA ILE A 279 1.01 2.62 7.80
C ILE A 279 1.68 3.67 8.70
N GLU A 280 3.01 3.75 8.69
CA GLU A 280 3.77 4.75 9.45
C GLU A 280 3.41 6.18 9.02
N HIS A 281 3.29 6.42 7.71
CA HIS A 281 2.88 7.72 7.19
C HIS A 281 1.43 8.08 7.58
N PHE A 282 0.52 7.11 7.58
CA PHE A 282 -0.85 7.32 8.08
C PHE A 282 -0.90 7.55 9.59
N ALA A 283 0.04 7.01 10.37
CA ALA A 283 0.05 7.14 11.83
C ALA A 283 0.26 8.58 12.30
N VAL A 284 0.83 9.45 11.46
CA VAL A 284 0.96 10.88 11.77
C VAL A 284 -0.41 11.56 11.90
N GLU A 285 -1.46 11.03 11.25
CA GLU A 285 -2.83 11.56 11.35
C GLU A 285 -3.49 11.27 12.71
N ILE A 286 -2.90 10.43 13.57
CA ILE A 286 -3.38 10.19 14.94
C ILE A 286 -3.48 11.51 15.71
N GLU A 287 -2.57 12.45 15.45
CA GLU A 287 -2.58 13.79 16.07
C GLU A 287 -3.84 14.60 15.71
N PHE A 288 -4.53 14.27 14.61
CA PHE A 288 -5.75 14.96 14.18
C PHE A 288 -7.02 14.19 14.45
N ASP A 289 -7.04 12.92 14.04
CA ASP A 289 -8.19 12.03 14.13
C ASP A 289 -7.68 10.59 14.05
N GLU A 290 -7.52 9.96 15.23
CA GLU A 290 -7.15 8.55 15.36
C GLU A 290 -7.99 7.64 14.45
N THR A 291 -9.25 8.01 14.24
CA THR A 291 -10.17 7.18 13.48
C THR A 291 -9.87 7.19 11.98
N VAL A 292 -9.31 8.27 11.45
CA VAL A 292 -8.77 8.31 10.08
C VAL A 292 -7.63 7.32 9.96
N TYR A 293 -6.64 7.39 10.86
CA TYR A 293 -5.51 6.45 10.86
C TYR A 293 -5.97 4.99 10.93
N LEU A 294 -6.87 4.66 11.85
CA LEU A 294 -7.38 3.30 12.01
C LEU A 294 -8.09 2.79 10.75
N ASP A 295 -8.81 3.65 10.03
CA ASP A 295 -9.48 3.28 8.78
C ASP A 295 -8.44 2.96 7.68
N PHE A 296 -7.38 3.79 7.54
CA PHE A 296 -6.30 3.55 6.57
C PHE A 296 -5.43 2.35 6.93
N LYS A 297 -5.05 2.18 8.21
CA LYS A 297 -4.30 1.02 8.69
C LYS A 297 -5.02 -0.28 8.33
N ARG A 298 -6.33 -0.36 8.58
CA ARG A 298 -7.13 -1.56 8.27
C ARG A 298 -7.15 -1.87 6.78
N MET A 299 -7.25 -0.85 5.93
CA MET A 299 -7.14 -1.02 4.48
C MET A 299 -5.80 -1.66 4.08
N VAL A 300 -4.68 -1.17 4.61
CA VAL A 300 -3.35 -1.70 4.30
C VAL A 300 -3.18 -3.13 4.84
N LEU A 301 -3.64 -3.42 6.06
CA LEU A 301 -3.59 -4.77 6.65
C LEU A 301 -4.40 -5.80 5.85
N LEU A 302 -5.54 -5.39 5.26
CA LEU A 302 -6.30 -6.25 4.35
C LEU A 302 -5.52 -6.56 3.08
N LYS A 303 -4.86 -5.56 2.51
CA LYS A 303 -4.02 -5.74 1.33
C LYS A 303 -2.81 -6.63 1.62
N LEU A 304 -2.18 -6.50 2.78
CA LEU A 304 -1.14 -7.42 3.23
C LEU A 304 -1.67 -8.84 3.39
N SER A 305 -2.88 -8.99 3.95
CA SER A 305 -3.54 -10.30 4.04
C SER A 305 -3.78 -10.90 2.64
N HIS A 306 -4.17 -10.08 1.67
CA HIS A 306 -4.35 -10.51 0.28
C HIS A 306 -3.04 -10.98 -0.35
N LEU A 307 -1.97 -10.20 -0.21
CA LEU A 307 -0.64 -10.57 -0.70
C LEU A 307 -0.18 -11.92 -0.13
N LEU A 308 -0.31 -12.11 1.20
CA LEU A 308 0.09 -13.33 1.88
C LEU A 308 -0.74 -14.55 1.43
N LEU A 309 -2.03 -14.36 1.18
CA LEU A 309 -2.96 -15.43 0.79
C LEU A 309 -3.02 -15.69 -0.73
N GLY A 310 -2.20 -15.01 -1.52
CA GLY A 310 -2.21 -15.12 -2.97
C GLY A 310 -3.50 -14.61 -3.60
N ILE A 311 -4.00 -13.47 -3.13
CA ILE A 311 -5.20 -12.80 -3.64
C ILE A 311 -4.76 -11.56 -4.41
N GLY A 312 -5.07 -11.53 -5.68
CA GLY A 312 -4.81 -10.42 -6.58
C GLY A 312 -5.87 -9.33 -6.51
N MET A 313 -5.81 -8.42 -7.50
CA MET A 313 -6.81 -7.38 -7.68
C MET A 313 -8.22 -7.99 -7.83
N PHE A 314 -9.23 -7.31 -7.27
CA PHE A 314 -10.64 -7.72 -7.33
C PHE A 314 -10.95 -9.12 -6.78
N GLY A 315 -10.06 -9.68 -5.94
CA GLY A 315 -10.32 -10.95 -5.25
C GLY A 315 -9.99 -12.20 -6.06
N VAL A 316 -9.31 -12.04 -7.21
CA VAL A 316 -8.85 -13.17 -8.02
C VAL A 316 -7.77 -13.94 -7.27
N TYR A 317 -7.86 -15.27 -7.21
CA TYR A 317 -6.80 -16.09 -6.63
C TYR A 317 -5.65 -16.25 -7.63
N LEU A 318 -4.46 -15.92 -7.16
CA LEU A 318 -3.23 -16.04 -7.92
C LEU A 318 -2.67 -17.45 -7.74
N ASP A 319 -2.01 -17.95 -8.79
CA ASP A 319 -1.28 -19.21 -8.75
C ASP A 319 0.09 -18.99 -8.09
N VAL A 320 0.08 -18.77 -6.77
CA VAL A 320 1.27 -18.51 -5.97
C VAL A 320 1.31 -19.44 -4.77
N SER A 321 2.52 -19.88 -4.40
CA SER A 321 2.71 -20.68 -3.20
C SER A 321 2.37 -19.86 -1.95
N VAL A 322 1.43 -20.34 -1.14
CA VAL A 322 1.09 -19.76 0.15
C VAL A 322 1.64 -20.66 1.26
N THR A 323 2.61 -20.14 2.01
CA THR A 323 3.25 -20.91 3.08
C THR A 323 2.40 -20.95 4.36
N THR A 324 2.69 -21.88 5.27
CA THR A 324 2.06 -21.91 6.60
C THR A 324 2.28 -20.60 7.38
N GLU A 325 3.47 -20.01 7.24
CA GLU A 325 3.79 -18.73 7.88
C GLU A 325 2.96 -17.57 7.31
N ASP A 326 2.71 -17.57 6.00
CA ASP A 326 1.84 -16.59 5.36
C ASP A 326 0.41 -16.68 5.89
N LYS A 327 -0.14 -17.91 5.97
CA LYS A 327 -1.47 -18.15 6.54
C LYS A 327 -1.55 -17.63 7.98
N ARG A 328 -0.52 -17.91 8.80
CA ARG A 328 -0.44 -17.48 10.19
C ARG A 328 -0.42 -15.95 10.32
N LYS A 329 0.44 -15.26 9.55
CA LYS A 329 0.51 -13.79 9.54
C LYS A 329 -0.80 -13.15 9.07
N ALA A 330 -1.37 -13.64 7.97
CA ALA A 330 -2.65 -13.16 7.45
C ALA A 330 -3.78 -13.34 8.46
N LYS A 331 -3.83 -14.48 9.17
CA LYS A 331 -4.79 -14.72 10.25
C LYS A 331 -4.62 -13.71 11.40
N GLY A 332 -3.39 -13.34 11.73
CA GLY A 332 -3.06 -12.28 12.69
C GLY A 332 -3.66 -10.92 12.28
N PHE A 333 -3.42 -10.50 11.04
CA PHE A 333 -3.97 -9.25 10.50
C PHE A 333 -5.50 -9.25 10.45
N LEU A 334 -6.12 -10.35 10.01
CA LEU A 334 -7.58 -10.47 10.00
C LEU A 334 -8.18 -10.41 11.42
N ARG A 335 -7.47 -10.93 12.43
CA ARG A 335 -7.88 -10.80 13.83
C ARG A 335 -7.81 -9.33 14.27
N SER A 336 -6.73 -8.62 13.95
CA SER A 336 -6.55 -7.23 14.36
C SER A 336 -7.58 -6.28 13.73
N ILE A 337 -7.99 -6.55 12.48
CA ILE A 337 -9.00 -5.75 11.78
C ILE A 337 -10.37 -5.81 12.48
N LYS A 338 -10.73 -6.97 13.07
CA LYS A 338 -12.03 -7.21 13.72
C LYS A 338 -11.93 -7.23 15.26
N GLU A 339 -10.99 -6.50 15.84
CA GLU A 339 -10.77 -6.45 17.29
C GLU A 339 -12.02 -6.02 18.08
N THR A 340 -12.79 -5.05 17.58
CA THR A 340 -13.99 -4.52 18.25
C THR A 340 -15.23 -4.55 17.37
N LYS A 341 -16.41 -4.69 17.99
CA LYS A 341 -17.70 -4.57 17.28
C LYS A 341 -17.85 -3.22 16.59
N GLU A 342 -17.37 -2.15 17.22
CA GLU A 342 -17.44 -0.79 16.67
C GLU A 342 -16.52 -0.61 15.46
N SER A 343 -15.30 -1.16 15.50
CA SER A 343 -14.40 -1.20 14.34
C SER A 343 -15.09 -1.84 13.13
N TRP A 344 -15.72 -3.01 13.34
CA TRP A 344 -16.44 -3.70 12.27
C TRP A 344 -17.63 -2.90 11.72
N LYS A 345 -18.41 -2.25 12.61
CA LYS A 345 -19.57 -1.45 12.22
C LYS A 345 -19.15 -0.32 11.27
N ARG A 346 -18.08 0.39 11.61
CA ARG A 346 -17.54 1.55 10.86
C ARG A 346 -16.93 1.20 9.50
N MET A 347 -16.45 -0.02 9.33
CA MET A 347 -15.77 -0.48 8.13
C MET A 347 -16.67 -0.37 6.90
N GLU A 348 -16.13 0.19 5.82
CA GLU A 348 -16.88 0.41 4.59
C GLU A 348 -17.18 -0.90 3.84
N THR A 349 -18.24 -0.88 3.03
CA THR A 349 -18.76 -2.04 2.29
C THR A 349 -17.66 -2.74 1.49
N ARG A 350 -16.82 -2.00 0.76
CA ARG A 350 -15.72 -2.58 -0.04
C ARG A 350 -14.70 -3.30 0.82
N TRP A 351 -14.35 -2.74 1.98
CA TRP A 351 -13.36 -3.36 2.86
C TRP A 351 -13.93 -4.59 3.59
N LYS A 352 -15.24 -4.60 3.87
CA LYS A 352 -15.94 -5.81 4.34
C LYS A 352 -15.90 -6.93 3.29
N TRP A 353 -16.12 -6.63 2.02
CA TRP A 353 -15.88 -7.59 0.92
C TRP A 353 -14.45 -8.12 0.93
N SER A 354 -13.46 -7.22 0.98
CA SER A 354 -12.03 -7.57 0.98
C SER A 354 -11.67 -8.50 2.15
N TYR A 355 -12.23 -8.24 3.34
CA TYR A 355 -12.06 -9.07 4.53
C TYR A 355 -12.62 -10.48 4.34
N TYR A 356 -13.83 -10.60 3.81
CA TYR A 356 -14.46 -11.90 3.61
C TYR A 356 -13.81 -12.71 2.50
N THR A 357 -13.30 -12.04 1.45
CA THR A 357 -12.48 -12.67 0.41
C THR A 357 -11.21 -13.29 1.02
N ALA A 358 -10.52 -12.56 1.90
CA ALA A 358 -9.35 -13.07 2.60
C ALA A 358 -9.69 -14.26 3.52
N LYS A 359 -10.81 -14.18 4.26
CA LYS A 359 -11.30 -15.30 5.07
C LYS A 359 -11.60 -16.53 4.21
N ALA A 360 -12.31 -16.36 3.11
CA ALA A 360 -12.65 -17.46 2.21
C ALA A 360 -11.39 -18.17 1.70
N ARG A 361 -10.39 -17.42 1.24
CA ARG A 361 -9.11 -17.97 0.78
C ARG A 361 -8.36 -18.70 1.88
N HIS A 362 -8.31 -18.14 3.09
CA HIS A 362 -7.67 -18.82 4.23
C HIS A 362 -8.31 -20.19 4.49
N PHE A 363 -9.64 -20.30 4.54
CA PHE A 363 -10.31 -21.59 4.76
C PHE A 363 -10.15 -22.54 3.56
N GLY A 364 -10.20 -22.01 2.33
CA GLY A 364 -9.98 -22.80 1.13
C GLY A 364 -8.58 -23.43 1.06
N LEU A 365 -7.56 -22.74 1.56
CA LEU A 365 -6.18 -23.27 1.67
C LEU A 365 -6.01 -24.32 2.79
N ASP A 366 -7.00 -24.48 3.66
CA ASP A 366 -7.07 -25.50 4.70
C ASP A 366 -8.07 -26.62 4.32
N TYR A 367 -8.52 -26.66 3.05
CA TYR A 367 -9.52 -27.60 2.51
C TYR A 367 -10.90 -27.55 3.21
N ASP A 368 -11.18 -26.50 3.99
CA ASP A 368 -12.50 -26.24 4.58
C ASP A 368 -13.38 -25.47 3.58
N PHE A 369 -13.82 -26.19 2.55
CA PHE A 369 -14.61 -25.61 1.45
C PHE A 369 -15.98 -25.11 1.90
N SER A 370 -16.57 -25.71 2.94
CA SER A 370 -17.84 -25.27 3.50
C SER A 370 -17.75 -23.85 4.04
N ASN A 371 -16.74 -23.55 4.86
CA ASN A 371 -16.52 -22.18 5.34
C ASN A 371 -16.03 -21.26 4.22
N ALA A 372 -15.21 -21.76 3.29
CA ALA A 372 -14.75 -20.98 2.14
C ALA A 372 -15.93 -20.47 1.28
N ILE A 373 -16.90 -21.33 0.97
CA ILE A 373 -18.14 -20.98 0.25
C ILE A 373 -18.93 -19.94 1.03
N LYS A 374 -19.22 -20.22 2.31
CA LYS A 374 -19.98 -19.31 3.19
C LYS A 374 -19.38 -17.90 3.26
N TYR A 375 -18.05 -17.80 3.33
CA TYR A 375 -17.38 -16.49 3.35
C TYR A 375 -17.34 -15.84 1.97
N THR A 376 -17.25 -16.62 0.90
CA THR A 376 -17.34 -16.10 -0.48
C THR A 376 -18.72 -15.52 -0.77
N GLU A 377 -19.80 -16.17 -0.33
CA GLU A 377 -21.17 -15.65 -0.43
C GLU A 377 -21.34 -14.32 0.33
N LYS A 378 -20.74 -14.21 1.53
CA LYS A 378 -20.71 -12.94 2.26
C LYS A 378 -19.94 -11.86 1.51
N ALA A 379 -18.79 -12.20 0.94
CA ALA A 379 -18.03 -11.27 0.11
C ALA A 379 -18.89 -10.79 -1.06
N LEU A 380 -19.50 -11.70 -1.82
CA LEU A 380 -20.41 -11.39 -2.92
C LEU A 380 -21.56 -10.47 -2.49
N CYS A 381 -22.19 -10.73 -1.35
CA CYS A 381 -23.25 -9.87 -0.79
C CYS A 381 -22.77 -8.42 -0.59
N TYR A 382 -21.58 -8.20 -0.02
CA TYR A 382 -21.01 -6.85 0.12
C TYR A 382 -20.60 -6.25 -1.23
N ALA A 383 -20.07 -7.05 -2.17
CA ALA A 383 -19.72 -6.57 -3.51
C ALA A 383 -20.96 -6.07 -4.27
N THR A 384 -22.04 -6.85 -4.25
CA THR A 384 -23.34 -6.49 -4.84
C THR A 384 -23.93 -5.26 -4.16
N LYS A 385 -23.92 -5.19 -2.83
CA LYS A 385 -24.43 -4.03 -2.08
C LYS A 385 -23.72 -2.73 -2.45
N GLY A 386 -22.42 -2.79 -2.74
CA GLY A 386 -21.64 -1.61 -3.13
C GLY A 386 -21.57 -1.39 -4.65
N GLU A 387 -22.22 -2.25 -5.44
CA GLU A 387 -22.22 -2.20 -6.91
C GLU A 387 -20.81 -2.31 -7.53
N TYR A 388 -19.92 -3.06 -6.88
CA TYR A 388 -18.53 -3.23 -7.31
C TYR A 388 -18.40 -4.33 -8.36
N SER A 389 -18.64 -4.00 -9.63
CA SER A 389 -18.72 -4.96 -10.74
C SER A 389 -17.54 -5.95 -10.84
N LYS A 390 -16.30 -5.49 -10.63
CA LYS A 390 -15.10 -6.34 -10.69
C LYS A 390 -14.99 -7.27 -9.48
N GLU A 391 -15.27 -6.77 -8.29
CA GLU A 391 -15.32 -7.55 -7.05
C GLU A 391 -16.46 -8.59 -7.06
N ILE A 392 -17.59 -8.29 -7.69
CA ILE A 392 -18.69 -9.24 -7.93
C ILE A 392 -18.17 -10.42 -8.77
N LEU A 393 -17.55 -10.12 -9.92
CA LEU A 393 -17.00 -11.15 -10.81
C LEU A 393 -15.93 -12.00 -10.10
N GLY A 394 -15.01 -11.37 -9.36
CA GLY A 394 -14.00 -12.08 -8.59
C GLY A 394 -14.61 -13.02 -7.54
N SER A 395 -15.66 -12.58 -6.85
CA SER A 395 -16.36 -13.40 -5.86
C SER A 395 -17.12 -14.56 -6.49
N GLN A 396 -17.75 -14.37 -7.65
CA GLN A 396 -18.42 -15.43 -8.41
C GLN A 396 -17.42 -16.49 -8.89
N ASN A 397 -16.26 -16.06 -9.41
CA ASN A 397 -15.20 -16.97 -9.83
C ASN A 397 -14.69 -17.82 -8.65
N ALA A 398 -14.45 -17.19 -7.49
CA ALA A 398 -14.05 -17.90 -6.28
C ALA A 398 -15.11 -18.92 -5.82
N LEU A 399 -16.40 -18.57 -5.92
CA LEU A 399 -17.50 -19.46 -5.54
C LEU A 399 -17.56 -20.69 -6.44
N ASN A 400 -17.40 -20.49 -7.75
CA ASN A 400 -17.35 -21.59 -8.73
C ASN A 400 -16.19 -22.54 -8.45
N ILE A 401 -15.00 -22.00 -8.14
CA ILE A 401 -13.83 -22.82 -7.77
C ILE A 401 -14.16 -23.71 -6.57
N TYR A 402 -14.69 -23.15 -5.48
CA TYR A 402 -14.96 -23.93 -4.28
C TYR A 402 -16.10 -24.94 -4.43
N ASN A 403 -17.16 -24.59 -5.17
CA ASN A 403 -18.23 -25.55 -5.46
C ASN A 403 -17.73 -26.74 -6.28
N ASN A 404 -16.88 -26.50 -7.29
CA ASN A 404 -16.29 -27.57 -8.08
C ASN A 404 -15.38 -28.47 -7.25
N LEU A 405 -14.54 -27.90 -6.38
CA LEU A 405 -13.67 -28.67 -5.48
C LEU A 405 -14.49 -29.52 -4.50
N ARG A 406 -15.53 -28.93 -3.88
CA ARG A 406 -16.42 -29.65 -2.98
C ARG A 406 -17.14 -30.81 -3.67
N LYS A 407 -17.60 -30.60 -4.91
CA LYS A 407 -18.26 -31.64 -5.71
C LYS A 407 -17.30 -32.81 -5.99
N ARG A 408 -16.07 -32.53 -6.45
CA ARG A 408 -15.06 -33.56 -6.73
C ARG A 408 -14.68 -34.39 -5.50
N ILE A 409 -14.55 -33.74 -4.35
CA ILE A 409 -14.25 -34.46 -3.09
C ILE A 409 -15.41 -35.37 -2.69
N LYS A 410 -16.65 -34.91 -2.89
CA LYS A 410 -17.83 -35.74 -2.66
C LYS A 410 -17.84 -36.96 -3.59
N GLU A 411 -17.62 -36.74 -4.89
CA GLU A 411 -17.55 -37.82 -5.89
C GLU A 411 -16.45 -38.84 -5.56
N PHE A 412 -15.29 -38.37 -5.07
CA PHE A 412 -14.21 -39.25 -4.62
C PHE A 412 -14.61 -40.09 -3.40
N HIS A 413 -15.21 -39.48 -2.37
CA HIS A 413 -15.66 -40.22 -1.19
C HIS A 413 -16.82 -41.17 -1.47
N ASP A 414 -17.76 -40.79 -2.33
CA ASP A 414 -18.87 -41.65 -2.73
C ASP A 414 -18.30 -42.89 -3.48
N HIS A 415 -17.27 -42.70 -4.32
CA HIS A 415 -16.61 -43.81 -5.01
C HIS A 415 -15.81 -44.73 -4.06
N GLU A 416 -15.07 -44.19 -3.08
CA GLU A 416 -14.40 -44.99 -2.04
C GLU A 416 -15.42 -45.79 -1.20
N TYR A 417 -16.57 -45.19 -0.88
CA TYR A 417 -17.61 -45.85 -0.10
C TYR A 417 -18.27 -47.00 -0.86
N GLU A 418 -18.53 -46.82 -2.17
CA GLU A 418 -19.04 -47.89 -3.05
C GLU A 418 -18.05 -49.07 -3.12
N ILE A 419 -16.75 -48.82 -3.21
CA ILE A 419 -15.72 -49.87 -3.14
C ILE A 419 -15.76 -50.58 -1.78
N SER A 420 -15.91 -49.85 -0.67
CA SER A 420 -15.91 -50.44 0.68
C SER A 420 -17.17 -51.25 1.02
N THR A 421 -18.31 -50.97 0.37
CA THR A 421 -19.60 -51.63 0.67
C THR A 421 -19.92 -52.82 -0.24
N SER A 422 -19.17 -53.02 -1.32
CA SER A 422 -19.20 -54.26 -2.11
C SER A 422 -18.25 -55.35 -1.57
N CYS A 423 -17.56 -55.12 -0.45
CA CYS A 423 -16.61 -56.07 0.15
C CYS A 423 -17.30 -57.03 1.14
N ASN A 424 -18.19 -57.91 0.68
CA ASN A 424 -18.85 -58.89 1.55
C ASN A 424 -19.05 -60.27 0.88
N ASP A 425 -18.10 -60.74 0.07
CA ASP A 425 -17.98 -62.13 -0.33
C ASP A 425 -16.51 -62.47 -0.70
N ASN A 426 -16.00 -63.61 -0.20
CA ASN A 426 -14.57 -63.99 -0.26
C ASN A 426 -14.00 -64.20 -1.69
N GLU A 427 -14.80 -64.16 -2.75
CA GLU A 427 -14.32 -64.12 -4.15
C GLU A 427 -14.00 -62.69 -4.62
N GLU A 428 -14.52 -61.69 -3.93
CA GLU A 428 -14.41 -60.28 -4.30
C GLU A 428 -13.06 -59.68 -3.87
N ASP A 429 -12.44 -60.17 -2.79
CA ASP A 429 -11.07 -59.79 -2.39
C ASP A 429 -10.03 -60.06 -3.48
N SER A 430 -10.19 -61.16 -4.22
CA SER A 430 -9.30 -61.47 -5.36
C SER A 430 -9.56 -60.57 -6.56
N ARG A 431 -10.75 -59.97 -6.67
CA ARG A 431 -11.13 -59.06 -7.75
C ARG A 431 -10.79 -57.61 -7.41
N ILE A 432 -10.97 -57.21 -6.15
CA ILE A 432 -10.56 -55.95 -5.57
C ILE A 432 -9.05 -55.84 -5.57
N GLN A 433 -8.31 -56.89 -5.18
CA GLN A 433 -6.86 -56.88 -5.31
C GLN A 433 -6.42 -56.69 -6.76
N ARG A 434 -7.07 -57.34 -7.73
CA ARG A 434 -6.79 -57.11 -9.16
C ARG A 434 -7.15 -55.70 -9.63
N GLN A 435 -8.20 -55.08 -9.07
CA GLN A 435 -8.56 -53.70 -9.38
C GLN A 435 -7.59 -52.69 -8.73
N PHE A 436 -7.13 -52.95 -7.51
CA PHE A 436 -6.06 -52.17 -6.88
C PHE A 436 -4.75 -52.30 -7.66
N ASP A 437 -4.35 -53.53 -8.04
CA ASP A 437 -3.17 -53.76 -8.88
C ASP A 437 -3.31 -53.05 -10.24
N GLN A 438 -4.52 -52.97 -10.80
CA GLN A 438 -4.81 -52.26 -12.04
C GLN A 438 -4.74 -50.74 -11.87
N VAL A 439 -5.32 -50.19 -10.80
CA VAL A 439 -5.24 -48.75 -10.48
C VAL A 439 -3.81 -48.35 -10.15
N GLU A 440 -3.06 -49.18 -9.42
CA GLU A 440 -1.64 -48.98 -9.15
C GLU A 440 -0.83 -49.01 -10.45
N CYS A 441 -1.11 -49.92 -11.38
CA CYS A 441 -0.54 -49.90 -12.72
C CYS A 441 -0.90 -48.64 -13.52
N GLU A 442 -2.13 -48.14 -13.43
CA GLU A 442 -2.56 -46.92 -14.12
C GLU A 442 -1.92 -45.65 -13.51
N ILE A 443 -1.75 -45.62 -12.19
CA ILE A 443 -1.02 -44.57 -11.47
C ILE A 443 0.46 -44.62 -11.87
N ASP A 444 1.10 -45.78 -11.86
CA ASP A 444 2.49 -45.95 -12.29
C ASP A 444 2.70 -45.59 -13.75
N TYR A 445 1.75 -45.94 -14.62
CA TYR A 445 1.78 -45.54 -16.03
C TYR A 445 1.65 -44.03 -16.20
N SER A 446 0.76 -43.41 -15.43
CA SER A 446 0.57 -41.95 -15.42
C SER A 446 1.79 -41.22 -14.85
N LEU A 447 2.42 -41.75 -13.81
CA LEU A 447 3.67 -41.22 -13.23
C LEU A 447 4.83 -41.33 -14.23
N ARG A 448 4.97 -42.46 -14.94
CA ARG A 448 5.97 -42.60 -16.01
C ARG A 448 5.72 -41.65 -17.19
N ASN A 449 4.47 -41.43 -17.56
CA ASN A 449 4.13 -40.43 -18.59
C ASN A 449 4.47 -39.00 -18.12
N LEU A 450 4.25 -38.68 -16.85
CA LEU A 450 4.65 -37.40 -16.27
C LEU A 450 6.18 -37.25 -16.24
N GLU A 451 6.94 -38.28 -15.86
CA GLU A 451 8.41 -38.28 -15.94
C GLU A 451 8.91 -38.13 -17.38
N MET A 452 8.24 -38.75 -18.36
CA MET A 452 8.57 -38.60 -19.78
C MET A 452 8.33 -37.15 -20.25
N ILE A 453 7.18 -36.55 -19.90
CA ILE A 453 6.88 -35.15 -20.19
C ILE A 453 7.91 -34.22 -19.51
N GLU A 454 8.29 -34.49 -18.27
CA GLU A 454 9.30 -33.71 -17.55
C GLU A 454 10.68 -33.78 -18.24
N ASN A 455 11.06 -34.97 -18.73
CA ASN A 455 12.27 -35.16 -19.53
C ASN A 455 12.20 -34.44 -20.90
N GLU A 456 11.04 -34.45 -21.58
CA GLU A 456 10.84 -33.70 -22.82
C GLU A 456 10.92 -32.19 -22.60
N ILE A 457 10.35 -31.68 -21.51
CA ILE A 457 10.45 -30.28 -21.09
C ILE A 457 11.92 -29.92 -20.82
N LYS A 458 12.65 -30.77 -20.09
CA LYS A 458 14.08 -30.59 -19.82
C LYS A 458 14.90 -30.54 -21.11
N HIS A 459 14.66 -31.45 -22.04
CA HIS A 459 15.35 -31.51 -23.31
C HIS A 459 15.03 -30.31 -24.22
N SER A 460 13.77 -29.86 -24.21
CA SER A 460 13.33 -28.65 -24.92
C SER A 460 13.99 -27.39 -24.34
N LYS A 461 14.14 -27.29 -23.01
CA LYS A 461 14.85 -26.21 -22.33
C LYS A 461 16.33 -26.16 -22.71
N GLU A 462 17.00 -27.31 -22.81
CA GLU A 462 18.39 -27.40 -23.30
C GLU A 462 18.54 -26.97 -24.77
N ARG A 463 17.59 -27.35 -25.64
CA ARG A 463 17.56 -26.90 -27.05
C ARG A 463 17.41 -25.38 -27.15
N LEU A 464 16.49 -24.80 -26.38
CA LEU A 464 16.28 -23.35 -26.33
C LEU A 464 17.53 -22.60 -25.81
N LEU A 465 18.23 -23.14 -24.80
CA LEU A 465 19.50 -22.60 -24.33
C LEU A 465 20.59 -22.61 -25.42
N LYS A 466 20.73 -23.72 -26.16
CA LYS A 466 21.67 -23.81 -27.29
C LYS A 466 21.33 -22.84 -28.42
N LEU A 467 20.03 -22.66 -28.73
CA LEU A 467 19.55 -21.67 -29.70
C LEU A 467 19.87 -20.24 -29.26
N ARG A 468 19.67 -19.92 -27.98
CA ARG A 468 19.99 -18.61 -27.41
C ARG A 468 21.48 -18.28 -27.56
N GLU A 469 22.37 -19.23 -27.28
CA GLU A 469 23.81 -19.05 -27.47
C GLU A 469 24.21 -18.88 -28.93
N LYS A 470 23.61 -19.64 -29.86
CA LYS A 470 23.82 -19.44 -31.31
C LYS A 470 23.39 -18.05 -31.79
N VAL A 471 22.25 -17.56 -31.32
CA VAL A 471 21.78 -16.20 -31.63
C VAL A 471 22.76 -15.15 -31.10
N LYS A 472 23.28 -15.34 -29.88
CA LYS A 472 24.28 -14.45 -29.27
C LYS A 472 25.59 -14.44 -30.06
N GLN A 473 26.08 -15.60 -30.50
CA GLN A 473 27.27 -15.73 -31.35
C GLN A 473 27.08 -15.06 -32.71
N SER A 474 25.95 -15.30 -33.39
CA SER A 474 25.63 -14.65 -34.67
C SER A 474 25.52 -13.14 -34.55
N ARG A 475 24.97 -12.63 -33.44
CA ARG A 475 24.90 -11.18 -33.17
C ARG A 475 26.30 -10.61 -33.00
N ASN A 476 27.18 -11.26 -32.23
CA ASN A 476 28.56 -10.84 -32.04
C ASN A 476 29.38 -10.92 -33.35
N GLN A 477 29.12 -11.90 -34.21
CA GLN A 477 29.76 -12.03 -35.51
C GLN A 477 29.36 -10.87 -36.45
N ARG A 478 28.06 -10.52 -36.52
CA ARG A 478 27.60 -9.35 -37.29
C ARG A 478 28.16 -8.03 -36.77
N TYR A 479 28.39 -7.90 -35.46
CA TYR A 479 29.06 -6.72 -34.90
C TYR A 479 30.54 -6.63 -35.31
N LYS A 480 31.22 -7.77 -35.47
CA LYS A 480 32.60 -7.82 -36.00
C LYS A 480 32.65 -7.53 -37.50
N ASP A 481 31.71 -8.08 -38.27
CA ASP A 481 31.67 -7.94 -39.73
C ASP A 481 31.12 -6.55 -40.15
N GLY A 482 30.29 -5.91 -39.31
CA GLY A 482 29.80 -4.54 -39.50
C GLY A 482 30.78 -3.43 -39.10
N CYS A 483 31.96 -3.78 -38.57
CA CYS A 483 33.06 -2.85 -38.28
C CYS A 483 34.16 -2.89 -39.36
N GLN A 484 33.79 -3.11 -40.63
CA GLN A 484 34.69 -2.77 -41.73
C GLN A 484 34.64 -1.26 -41.98
N PHE A 485 35.60 -0.58 -41.34
CA PHE A 485 36.29 0.63 -41.78
C PHE A 485 35.68 1.38 -42.97
N ILE A 486 35.05 2.52 -42.70
CA ILE A 486 35.03 3.63 -43.65
C ILE A 486 36.39 4.32 -43.51
N PRO A 487 37.26 4.33 -44.54
CA PRO A 487 38.56 4.99 -44.45
C PRO A 487 38.36 6.51 -44.31
N GLU A 488 39.07 7.14 -43.37
CA GLU A 488 39.08 8.58 -43.03
C GLU A 488 39.48 9.53 -44.19
N SER A 489 39.52 9.07 -45.44
CA SER A 489 39.87 9.91 -46.60
C SER A 489 38.70 10.71 -47.20
N LYS A 490 37.53 10.74 -46.54
CA LYS A 490 36.37 11.56 -46.95
C LYS A 490 35.61 12.15 -45.76
N LEU A 491 36.33 12.81 -44.86
CA LEU A 491 35.77 13.86 -44.00
C LEU A 491 36.55 15.14 -44.21
#